data_AF-A0A6G7XYX2-F1
#
_entry.id   AF-A0A6G7XYX2-F1
#
_cell.length_a   1.000
_cell.length_b   1.000
_cell.length_c   1.000
_cell.angle_alpha   90.00
_cell.angle_beta   90.00
_cell.angle_gamma   90.00
#
_symmetry.space_group_name_H-M   'P 1'
#
loop_
_entity.id
_entity.type
_entity.pdbx_description
1 polymer ?
#
loop_
_entity_poly.entity_id
_entity_poly.type
_entity_poly.pdbx_seq_one_letter_code
_entity_poly.pdbx_strand_id
1 'polypeptide(L)'
;MKENNVYIVLSDTGSMLTRAIQLYTKSPYNHVSISFDETLNSLYSFGRKSPRNPFIGGFVEESFYGGTFKRFKETRCLVLKLSVDDETVNILKEKVGAFVANKDDYHYDFIGLLAYLFKKRVIRQNHYYCTEFVAEVMAEADMYCWELPPHLVTPQDFTQIDNSEVVYEGLLKEFGKA
;
A
#
# COMPACT_ATOMS: atom_id res chain seq x y z
N MET A 1 9.03 -19.15 -19.89
CA MET A 1 9.42 -18.32 -18.73
C MET A 1 8.20 -18.24 -17.83
N LYS A 2 8.37 -18.27 -16.51
CA LYS A 2 7.24 -18.14 -15.58
C LYS A 2 6.91 -16.64 -15.53
N GLU A 3 5.66 -16.26 -15.77
CA GLU A 3 5.26 -14.85 -15.61
C GLU A 3 5.24 -14.55 -14.10
N ASN A 4 6.11 -13.65 -13.65
CA ASN A 4 6.07 -13.15 -12.28
C ASN A 4 5.26 -11.87 -12.24
N ASN A 5 4.21 -11.89 -11.44
CA ASN A 5 3.31 -10.78 -11.30
C ASN A 5 3.45 -10.16 -9.91
N VAL A 6 3.50 -8.84 -9.89
CA VAL A 6 3.42 -8.03 -8.68
C VAL A 6 2.11 -7.28 -8.74
N TYR A 7 1.41 -7.22 -7.61
CA TYR A 7 0.11 -6.57 -7.50
C TYR A 7 0.23 -5.37 -6.58
N ILE A 8 -0.12 -4.19 -7.10
CA ILE A 8 -0.27 -2.98 -6.29
C ILE A 8 -1.76 -2.76 -6.05
N VAL A 9 -2.14 -2.74 -4.78
CA VAL A 9 -3.52 -2.57 -4.36
C VAL A 9 -3.69 -1.21 -3.73
N LEU A 10 -4.48 -0.37 -4.39
CA LEU A 10 -4.96 0.87 -3.83
C LEU A 10 -6.32 0.61 -3.19
N SER A 11 -6.53 1.08 -1.97
CA SER A 11 -7.81 0.89 -1.28
C SER A 11 -8.27 2.12 -0.50
N ASP A 12 -9.58 2.22 -0.33
CA ASP A 12 -10.25 3.14 0.58
C ASP A 12 -11.28 2.38 1.40
N THR A 13 -11.03 2.27 2.70
CA THR A 13 -11.93 1.57 3.63
C THR A 13 -13.12 2.41 4.10
N GLY A 14 -13.20 3.70 3.72
CA GLY A 14 -14.28 4.60 4.11
C GLY A 14 -14.40 4.87 5.62
N SER A 15 -13.39 4.50 6.40
CA SER A 15 -13.30 4.79 7.85
C SER A 15 -13.16 6.29 8.13
N MET A 16 -13.43 6.75 9.36
CA MET A 16 -13.34 8.19 9.68
C MET A 16 -11.96 8.79 9.40
N LEU A 17 -10.89 8.05 9.67
CA LEU A 17 -9.53 8.46 9.37
C LEU A 17 -9.33 8.63 7.85
N THR A 18 -9.76 7.64 7.07
CA THR A 18 -9.59 7.66 5.62
C THR A 18 -10.44 8.74 4.95
N ARG A 19 -11.65 9.01 5.47
CA ARG A 19 -12.47 10.15 5.05
C ARG A 19 -11.81 11.49 5.33
N ALA A 20 -11.15 11.66 6.48
CA ALA A 20 -10.42 12.90 6.80
C ALA A 20 -9.25 13.13 5.84
N ILE A 21 -8.48 12.07 5.54
CA ILE A 21 -7.39 12.12 4.55
C ILE A 21 -7.94 12.42 3.16
N GLN A 22 -9.03 11.79 2.75
CA GLN A 22 -9.67 12.00 1.46
C GLN A 22 -10.21 13.43 1.30
N LEU A 23 -10.80 14.03 2.34
CA LEU A 23 -11.26 15.42 2.30
C LEU A 23 -10.10 16.40 2.04
N TYR A 24 -8.90 16.09 2.54
CA TYR A 24 -7.72 16.92 2.35
C TYR A 24 -7.03 16.67 1.01
N THR A 25 -6.78 15.40 0.68
CA THR A 25 -6.03 14.98 -0.51
C THR A 25 -6.87 14.97 -1.78
N LYS A 26 -8.20 14.92 -1.66
CA LYS A 26 -9.16 14.67 -2.75
C LYS A 26 -8.88 13.39 -3.54
N SER A 27 -8.10 12.46 -2.99
CA SER A 27 -7.74 11.22 -3.65
C SER A 27 -8.86 10.16 -3.50
N PRO A 28 -9.18 9.38 -4.55
CA PRO A 28 -10.14 8.29 -4.46
C PRO A 28 -9.64 7.12 -3.59
N TYR A 29 -8.32 7.01 -3.38
CA TYR A 29 -7.67 5.96 -2.61
C TYR A 29 -6.75 6.56 -1.56
N ASN A 30 -6.60 5.90 -0.40
CA ASN A 30 -5.82 6.44 0.73
C ASN A 30 -4.92 5.40 1.41
N HIS A 31 -4.91 4.18 0.91
CA HIS A 31 -4.04 3.11 1.35
C HIS A 31 -3.46 2.38 0.15
N VAL A 32 -2.19 2.02 0.21
CA VAL A 32 -1.49 1.28 -0.84
C VAL A 32 -0.83 0.05 -0.21
N SER A 33 -0.89 -1.08 -0.91
CA SER A 33 -0.29 -2.35 -0.50
C SER A 33 0.36 -3.04 -1.69
N ILE A 34 1.36 -3.89 -1.43
CA ILE A 34 2.01 -4.74 -2.42
C ILE A 34 1.70 -6.22 -2.13
N SER A 35 1.45 -7.01 -3.17
CA SER A 35 1.27 -8.45 -3.12
C SER A 35 2.08 -9.15 -4.21
N PHE A 36 2.49 -10.39 -3.94
CA PHE A 36 3.14 -11.29 -4.89
C PHE A 36 2.26 -12.50 -5.23
N ASP A 37 0.98 -12.43 -4.87
CA ASP A 37 -0.02 -13.47 -4.97
C ASP A 37 -1.27 -12.91 -5.65
N GLU A 38 -1.69 -13.55 -6.74
CA GLU A 38 -2.87 -13.17 -7.53
C GLU A 38 -4.18 -13.25 -6.75
N THR A 39 -4.22 -14.11 -5.73
CA THR A 39 -5.40 -14.29 -4.89
C THR A 39 -5.51 -13.21 -3.82
N LEU A 40 -4.50 -12.35 -3.67
CA LEU A 40 -4.43 -11.24 -2.71
C LEU A 40 -4.70 -11.70 -1.26
N ASN A 41 -4.26 -12.92 -0.93
CA ASN A 41 -4.34 -13.44 0.43
C ASN A 41 -3.32 -12.79 1.35
N SER A 42 -2.15 -12.40 0.82
CA SER A 42 -1.09 -11.69 1.53
C SER A 42 -0.79 -10.35 0.87
N LEU A 43 -1.10 -9.27 1.59
CA LEU A 43 -0.85 -7.89 1.21
C LEU A 43 0.07 -7.26 2.24
N TYR A 44 1.18 -6.68 1.80
CA TYR A 44 2.15 -6.03 2.67
C TYR A 44 1.98 -4.53 2.58
N SER A 45 1.87 -3.86 3.72
CA SER A 45 1.74 -2.42 3.78
C SER A 45 2.09 -1.86 5.17
N PHE A 46 2.11 -0.54 5.26
CA PHE A 46 2.06 0.17 6.54
C PHE A 46 0.64 0.64 6.82
N GLY A 47 0.08 0.23 7.93
CA GLY A 47 -1.31 0.54 8.25
C GLY A 47 -1.64 0.32 9.71
N ARG A 48 -2.94 0.28 10.02
CA ARG A 48 -3.43 -0.03 11.37
C ARG A 48 -3.18 -1.50 11.70
N LYS A 49 -2.54 -1.78 12.85
CA LYS A 49 -2.34 -3.16 13.35
C LYS A 49 -3.64 -3.77 13.91
N SER A 50 -4.62 -2.94 14.26
CA SER A 50 -5.93 -3.39 14.76
C SER A 50 -7.08 -2.69 14.03
N PRO A 51 -8.09 -3.42 13.53
CA PRO A 51 -9.26 -2.81 12.88
C PRO A 51 -10.08 -1.88 13.79
N ARG A 52 -9.92 -2.01 15.13
CA ARG A 52 -10.64 -1.20 16.13
C ARG A 52 -9.86 0.02 16.61
N ASN A 53 -8.54 0.09 16.37
CA ASN A 53 -7.71 1.18 16.84
C ASN A 53 -6.94 1.82 15.66
N PRO A 54 -7.35 3.02 15.20
CA PRO A 54 -6.69 3.68 14.10
C PRO A 54 -5.34 4.30 14.47
N PHE A 55 -4.98 4.37 15.76
CA PHE A 55 -3.74 5.02 16.25
C PHE A 55 -2.59 4.04 16.50
N ILE A 56 -2.85 2.73 16.51
CA ILE A 56 -1.81 1.71 16.60
C ILE A 56 -1.55 1.21 15.19
N GLY A 57 -0.46 1.68 14.60
CA GLY A 57 -0.06 1.34 13.23
C GLY A 57 1.42 1.01 13.11
N GLY A 58 1.75 0.28 12.05
CA GLY A 58 3.10 -0.09 11.65
C GLY A 58 3.04 -1.01 10.44
N PHE A 59 4.09 -1.79 10.22
CA PHE A 59 4.08 -2.80 9.18
C PHE A 59 3.02 -3.87 9.46
N VAL A 60 2.25 -4.23 8.45
CA VAL A 60 1.15 -5.19 8.52
C VAL A 60 1.14 -6.12 7.30
N GLU A 61 0.78 -7.37 7.56
CA GLU A 61 0.33 -8.31 6.54
C GLU A 61 -1.21 -8.38 6.61
N GLU A 62 -1.86 -7.94 5.54
CA GLU A 62 -3.31 -7.86 5.41
C GLU A 62 -3.80 -8.89 4.38
N SER A 63 -5.11 -9.14 4.39
CA SER A 63 -5.76 -10.08 3.48
C SER A 63 -7.14 -9.54 3.11
N PHE A 64 -7.51 -9.65 1.84
CA PHE A 64 -8.85 -9.29 1.37
C PHE A 64 -9.96 -10.06 2.11
N TYR A 65 -9.65 -11.26 2.61
CA TYR A 65 -10.61 -12.15 3.26
C TYR A 65 -10.62 -12.01 4.80
N GLY A 66 -9.77 -11.13 5.37
CA GLY A 66 -9.53 -11.02 6.81
C GLY A 66 -9.44 -9.59 7.34
N GLY A 67 -9.21 -9.48 8.65
CA GLY A 67 -8.79 -8.25 9.32
C GLY A 67 -9.61 -6.99 9.01
N THR A 68 -8.91 -5.92 8.63
CA THR A 68 -9.46 -4.61 8.30
C THR A 68 -10.48 -4.70 7.17
N PHE A 69 -10.12 -5.35 6.08
CA PHE A 69 -10.93 -5.42 4.86
C PHE A 69 -12.26 -6.14 5.06
N LYS A 70 -12.27 -7.21 5.86
CA LYS A 70 -13.52 -7.90 6.25
C LYS A 70 -14.46 -7.01 7.08
N ARG A 71 -13.92 -6.08 7.88
CA ARG A 71 -14.71 -5.17 8.72
C ARG A 71 -15.37 -4.07 7.90
N PHE A 72 -14.66 -3.50 6.94
CA PHE A 72 -15.12 -2.38 6.12
C PHE A 72 -15.68 -2.90 4.79
N LYS A 73 -16.95 -3.32 4.79
CA LYS A 73 -17.60 -3.99 3.64
C LYS A 73 -17.73 -3.13 2.38
N GLU A 74 -17.73 -1.82 2.53
CA GLU A 74 -17.80 -0.85 1.43
C GLU A 74 -16.41 -0.35 1.01
N THR A 75 -15.35 -1.13 1.31
CA THR A 75 -14.00 -0.82 0.85
C THR A 75 -14.00 -0.79 -0.68
N ARG A 76 -13.54 0.30 -1.27
CA ARG A 76 -13.24 0.38 -2.70
C ARG A 76 -11.78 0.03 -2.91
N CYS A 77 -11.47 -0.68 -3.99
CA CYS A 77 -10.09 -0.96 -4.35
C CYS A 77 -9.87 -0.92 -5.87
N LEU A 78 -8.63 -0.61 -6.21
CA LEU A 78 -8.05 -0.72 -7.54
C LEU A 78 -6.85 -1.67 -7.42
N VAL A 79 -6.80 -2.70 -8.25
CA VAL A 79 -5.72 -3.68 -8.30
C VAL A 79 -4.99 -3.52 -9.63
N LEU A 80 -3.73 -3.13 -9.53
CA LEU A 80 -2.79 -3.04 -10.63
C LEU A 80 -1.94 -4.30 -10.64
N LYS A 81 -1.76 -4.90 -11.81
CA LYS A 81 -0.85 -6.02 -12.06
C LYS A 81 0.34 -5.51 -12.87
N LEU A 82 1.54 -5.83 -12.42
CA LEU A 82 2.79 -5.53 -13.12
C LEU A 82 3.46 -6.86 -13.44
N SER A 83 3.74 -7.07 -14.73
CA SER A 83 4.55 -8.20 -15.17
C SER A 83 6.02 -7.82 -15.05
N VAL A 84 6.78 -8.59 -14.28
CA VAL A 84 8.20 -8.34 -14.00
C VAL A 84 9.02 -9.59 -14.29
N ASP A 85 10.32 -9.41 -14.49
CA ASP A 85 11.26 -10.54 -14.62
C ASP A 85 11.54 -11.23 -13.27
N ASP A 86 12.24 -12.36 -13.34
CA ASP A 86 12.63 -13.17 -12.17
C ASP A 86 13.54 -12.42 -11.19
N GLU A 87 14.44 -11.57 -11.68
CA GLU A 87 15.38 -10.82 -10.83
C GLU A 87 14.62 -9.75 -10.03
N THR A 88 13.79 -8.95 -10.71
CA THR A 88 12.97 -7.90 -10.11
C THR A 88 12.05 -8.45 -9.01
N VAL A 89 11.32 -9.55 -9.25
CA VAL A 89 10.43 -10.11 -8.23
C VAL A 89 11.19 -10.65 -7.01
N ASN A 90 12.39 -11.18 -7.22
CA ASN A 90 13.21 -11.72 -6.12
C ASN A 90 13.73 -10.58 -5.24
N ILE A 91 14.20 -9.47 -5.84
CA ILE A 91 14.59 -8.27 -5.10
C ILE A 91 13.41 -7.76 -4.27
N LEU A 92 12.24 -7.57 -4.90
CA LEU A 92 11.04 -7.10 -4.20
C LEU A 92 10.68 -8.00 -3.01
N LYS A 93 10.69 -9.32 -3.19
CA LYS A 93 10.40 -10.29 -2.11
C LYS A 93 11.44 -10.25 -1.00
N GLU A 94 12.72 -10.10 -1.33
CA GLU A 94 13.79 -9.96 -0.34
C GLU A 94 13.58 -8.70 0.51
N LYS A 95 13.29 -7.56 -0.12
CA LYS A 95 13.05 -6.29 0.57
C LYS A 95 11.82 -6.35 1.47
N VAL A 96 10.68 -6.80 0.93
CA VAL A 96 9.48 -7.03 1.76
C VAL A 96 9.77 -8.02 2.89
N GLY A 97 10.55 -9.06 2.63
CA GLY A 97 10.99 -10.03 3.64
C GLY A 97 11.79 -9.40 4.79
N ALA A 98 12.65 -8.41 4.50
CA ALA A 98 13.37 -7.66 5.51
C ALA A 98 12.42 -6.83 6.39
N PHE A 99 11.38 -6.21 5.81
CA PHE A 99 10.33 -5.52 6.58
C PHE A 99 9.52 -6.49 7.44
N VAL A 100 9.18 -7.66 6.91
CA VAL A 100 8.46 -8.72 7.65
C VAL A 100 9.29 -9.19 8.85
N ALA A 101 10.58 -9.43 8.66
CA ALA A 101 11.49 -9.91 9.71
C ALA A 101 11.64 -8.90 10.87
N ASN A 102 11.61 -7.61 10.57
CA ASN A 102 11.80 -6.52 11.55
C ASN A 102 10.50 -5.73 11.81
N LYS A 103 9.32 -6.33 11.58
CA LYS A 103 8.00 -5.65 11.63
C LYS A 103 7.68 -4.90 12.93
N ASP A 104 8.29 -5.31 14.03
CA ASP A 104 8.04 -4.74 15.36
C ASP A 104 8.89 -3.49 15.62
N ASP A 105 9.95 -3.28 14.83
CA ASP A 105 10.79 -2.08 14.86
C ASP A 105 10.19 -0.93 14.04
N TYR A 106 9.20 -1.23 13.19
CA TYR A 106 8.57 -0.29 12.29
C TYR A 106 7.22 0.22 12.79
N HIS A 107 7.02 1.52 12.65
CA HIS A 107 5.83 2.23 13.10
C HIS A 107 5.16 3.00 11.94
N TYR A 108 3.87 3.27 12.08
CA TYR A 108 3.17 4.11 11.11
C TYR A 108 3.43 5.59 11.42
N ASP A 109 3.71 6.40 10.41
CA ASP A 109 4.01 7.82 10.62
C ASP A 109 2.74 8.70 10.79
N PHE A 110 2.01 8.52 11.90
CA PHE A 110 0.86 9.37 12.21
C PHE A 110 1.24 10.83 12.44
N ILE A 111 2.44 11.07 13.00
CA ILE A 111 2.94 12.43 13.25
C ILE A 111 3.24 13.12 11.93
N GLY A 112 3.91 12.43 11.02
CA GLY A 112 4.16 12.90 9.67
C GLY A 112 2.85 13.16 8.90
N LEU A 113 1.84 12.29 9.05
CA LEU A 113 0.52 12.51 8.44
C LEU A 113 -0.14 13.79 8.96
N LEU A 114 -0.12 14.03 10.27
CA LEU A 114 -0.64 15.27 10.85
C LEU A 114 0.18 16.48 10.41
N ALA A 115 1.51 16.36 10.40
CA ALA A 115 2.41 17.43 9.96
C ALA A 115 2.14 17.80 8.49
N TYR A 116 1.92 16.82 7.62
CA TYR A 116 1.56 17.01 6.22
C TYR A 116 0.28 17.85 6.08
N LEU A 117 -0.75 17.59 6.90
CA LEU A 117 -1.97 18.41 6.92
C LEU A 117 -1.68 19.88 7.26
N PHE A 118 -0.70 20.15 8.13
CA PHE A 118 -0.23 21.49 8.49
C PHE A 118 0.88 22.03 7.57
N LYS A 119 1.12 21.42 6.41
CA LYS A 119 2.19 21.78 5.44
C LYS A 119 3.60 21.74 6.05
N LYS A 120 3.81 20.92 7.08
CA LYS A 120 5.11 20.66 7.71
C LYS A 120 5.58 19.25 7.36
N ARG A 121 6.89 19.06 7.32
CA ARG A 121 7.50 17.74 7.13
C ARG A 121 8.21 17.32 8.40
N VAL A 122 7.97 16.10 8.83
CA VAL A 122 8.64 15.46 9.95
C VAL A 122 9.09 14.10 9.44
N ILE A 123 10.40 13.91 9.35
CA ILE A 123 11.00 12.63 8.94
C ILE A 123 11.43 11.92 10.21
N ARG A 124 11.05 10.66 10.38
CA ARG A 124 11.40 9.85 11.55
C ARG A 124 11.91 8.49 11.09
N GLN A 125 13.01 8.07 11.68
CA GLN A 125 13.56 6.73 11.40
C GLN A 125 12.53 5.65 11.79
N ASN A 126 12.45 4.60 10.96
CA ASN A 126 11.53 3.47 11.10
C ASN A 126 10.03 3.84 11.12
N HIS A 127 9.67 5.03 10.65
CA HIS A 127 8.28 5.44 10.50
C HIS A 127 7.97 5.63 9.02
N TYR A 128 6.98 4.91 8.52
CA TYR A 128 6.64 4.91 7.10
C TYR A 128 5.15 5.18 6.89
N TYR A 129 4.84 5.79 5.75
CA TYR A 129 3.52 5.73 5.14
C TYR A 129 3.35 4.45 4.31
N CYS A 130 2.10 4.08 4.03
CA CYS A 130 1.80 3.00 3.09
C CYS A 130 2.41 3.25 1.70
N THR A 131 2.33 4.49 1.19
CA THR A 131 2.88 4.86 -0.13
C THR A 131 4.39 4.88 -0.14
N GLU A 132 5.02 5.45 0.90
CA GLU A 132 6.47 5.54 1.03
C GLU A 132 7.11 4.15 1.05
N PHE A 133 6.56 3.22 1.84
CA PHE A 133 7.04 1.85 1.88
C PHE A 133 6.98 1.16 0.50
N VAL A 134 5.84 1.23 -0.19
CA VAL A 134 5.71 0.57 -1.49
C VAL A 134 6.62 1.24 -2.53
N ALA A 135 6.73 2.57 -2.50
CA ALA A 135 7.61 3.29 -3.41
C ALA A 135 9.09 3.00 -3.15
N GLU A 136 9.52 2.86 -1.89
CA GLU A 136 10.89 2.49 -1.51
C GLU A 136 11.23 1.08 -1.98
N VAL A 137 10.34 0.10 -1.72
CA VAL A 137 10.52 -1.28 -2.18
C VAL A 137 10.62 -1.36 -3.70
N MET A 138 9.80 -0.61 -4.43
CA MET A 138 9.84 -0.58 -5.90
C MET A 138 11.12 0.10 -6.42
N ALA A 139 11.52 1.22 -5.84
CA ALA A 139 12.74 1.93 -6.23
C ALA A 139 14.00 1.07 -6.02
N GLU A 140 14.06 0.27 -4.96
CA GLU A 140 15.19 -0.66 -4.72
C GLU A 140 15.24 -1.84 -5.69
N ALA A 141 14.14 -2.14 -6.39
CA ALA A 141 14.09 -3.12 -7.46
C ALA A 141 14.25 -2.48 -8.85
N ASP A 142 14.82 -1.27 -8.92
CA ASP A 142 14.97 -0.45 -10.12
C ASP A 142 13.64 -0.15 -10.87
N MET A 143 12.50 -0.34 -10.19
CA MET A 143 11.18 0.05 -10.68
C MET A 143 10.90 1.52 -10.35
N TYR A 144 11.73 2.41 -10.88
CA TYR A 144 11.58 3.85 -10.72
C TYR A 144 10.39 4.35 -11.54
N CYS A 145 9.23 4.46 -10.90
CA CYS A 145 8.00 4.90 -11.56
C CYS A 145 7.72 6.40 -11.42
N TRP A 146 8.52 7.14 -10.63
CA TRP A 146 8.25 8.54 -10.30
C TRP A 146 9.52 9.39 -10.29
N GLU A 147 9.38 10.65 -10.70
CA GLU A 147 10.42 11.70 -10.54
C GLU A 147 10.48 12.26 -9.09
N LEU A 148 9.69 11.69 -8.18
CA LEU A 148 9.54 12.13 -6.80
C LEU A 148 10.24 11.16 -5.85
N PRO A 149 10.85 11.66 -4.76
CA PRO A 149 11.27 10.82 -3.65
C PRO A 149 10.11 9.97 -3.08
N PRO A 150 10.36 8.73 -2.59
CA PRO A 150 9.32 7.82 -2.08
C PRO A 150 8.36 8.44 -1.06
N HIS A 151 8.87 9.27 -0.14
CA HIS A 151 8.08 9.94 0.89
C HIS A 151 7.12 11.03 0.37
N LEU A 152 7.20 11.37 -0.93
CA LEU A 152 6.29 12.30 -1.61
C LEU A 152 5.32 11.61 -2.56
N VAL A 153 5.48 10.31 -2.78
CA VAL A 153 4.58 9.53 -3.63
C VAL A 153 3.21 9.44 -2.94
N THR A 154 2.19 9.80 -3.70
CA THR A 154 0.79 9.73 -3.30
C THR A 154 0.13 8.47 -3.86
N PRO A 155 -1.03 8.02 -3.34
CA PRO A 155 -1.73 6.89 -3.93
C PRO A 155 -2.04 7.08 -5.42
N GLN A 156 -2.35 8.31 -5.85
CA GLN A 156 -2.67 8.62 -7.24
C GLN A 156 -1.48 8.43 -8.19
N ASP A 157 -0.25 8.56 -7.68
CA ASP A 157 0.95 8.38 -8.51
C ASP A 157 1.14 6.90 -8.90
N PHE A 158 0.65 5.95 -8.10
CA PHE A 158 0.67 4.53 -8.44
C PHE A 158 -0.23 4.19 -9.63
N THR A 159 -1.31 4.95 -9.87
CA THR A 159 -2.20 4.69 -11.02
C THR A 159 -1.58 5.12 -12.34
N GLN A 160 -0.42 5.77 -12.32
CA GLN A 160 0.30 6.28 -13.48
C GLN A 160 1.55 5.44 -13.78
N ILE A 161 1.73 4.30 -13.11
CA ILE A 161 2.86 3.40 -13.39
C ILE A 161 2.72 2.83 -14.81
N ASP A 162 3.74 3.07 -15.63
CA ASP A 162 3.85 2.50 -16.97
C ASP A 162 3.86 0.96 -16.92
N ASN A 163 3.29 0.33 -17.94
CA ASN A 163 3.18 -1.13 -18.07
C ASN A 163 2.41 -1.83 -16.93
N SER A 164 1.54 -1.09 -16.21
CA SER A 164 0.58 -1.67 -15.28
C SER A 164 -0.74 -2.02 -15.99
N GLU A 165 -1.30 -3.16 -15.65
CA GLU A 165 -2.62 -3.62 -16.08
C GLU A 165 -3.62 -3.45 -14.93
N VAL A 166 -4.75 -2.77 -15.17
CA VAL A 166 -5.85 -2.75 -14.20
C VAL A 166 -6.60 -4.08 -14.29
N VAL A 167 -6.41 -4.96 -13.30
CA VAL A 167 -7.07 -6.28 -13.25
C VAL A 167 -8.37 -6.26 -12.46
N TYR A 168 -8.58 -5.23 -11.62
CA TYR A 168 -9.82 -5.04 -10.89
C TYR A 168 -9.99 -3.59 -10.42
N GLU A 169 -11.19 -3.04 -10.54
CA GLU A 169 -11.59 -1.80 -9.88
C GLU A 169 -13.05 -1.92 -9.42
N GLY A 170 -13.31 -1.69 -8.13
CA GLY A 170 -14.67 -1.83 -7.60
C GLY A 170 -14.75 -1.99 -6.09
N LEU A 171 -15.86 -2.55 -5.61
CA LEU A 171 -16.04 -2.84 -4.18
C LEU A 171 -15.33 -4.14 -3.84
N LEU A 172 -14.57 -4.15 -2.75
CA LEU A 172 -13.78 -5.31 -2.35
C LEU A 172 -14.61 -6.59 -2.19
N LYS A 173 -15.86 -6.49 -1.75
CA LYS A 173 -16.80 -7.61 -1.59
C LYS A 173 -17.22 -8.29 -2.91
N GLU A 174 -16.91 -7.68 -4.05
CA GLU A 174 -17.20 -8.16 -5.41
C GLU A 174 -15.95 -8.78 -6.07
N PHE A 175 -14.78 -8.64 -5.45
CA PHE A 175 -13.53 -9.24 -5.92
C PHE A 175 -13.63 -10.78 -5.95
N GLY A 176 -13.21 -11.40 -7.05
CA GLY A 176 -13.24 -12.86 -7.25
C GLY A 176 -14.64 -13.45 -7.51
N LYS A 177 -15.68 -12.63 -7.70
CA LYS A 177 -17.02 -13.07 -8.13
C LYS A 177 -17.26 -12.91 -9.63
N ALA A 178 -16.24 -12.51 -10.38
CA ALA A 178 -16.25 -12.38 -11.84
C ALA A 178 -15.70 -13.66 -12.48
#